data_AF-A0A9D9FUP7-F1
#
_entry.id   AF-A0A9D9FUP7-F1
#
_cell.length_a   1.000
_cell.length_b   1.000
_cell.length_c   1.000
_cell.angle_alpha   90.00
_cell.angle_beta   90.00
_cell.angle_gamma   90.00
#
_symmetry.space_group_name_H-M   'P 1'
#
loop_
_entity.id
_entity.type
_entity.pdbx_description
1 polymer ?
#
loop_
_entity_poly.entity_id
_entity_poly.type
_entity_poly.pdbx_seq_one_letter_code
_entity_poly.pdbx_strand_id
1 'polypeptide(L)' 'MLLEQVWDMSFDPTTSVVETHISRLRAKIDKPFGDELIRTRRGEGYVFGR' A
#
# COMPACT_ATOMS: atom_id res chain seq x y z
N MET A 1 15.91 -5.64 -13.48
CA MET A 1 14.60 -6.35 -13.51
C MET A 1 13.72 -5.76 -14.61
N LEU A 2 12.78 -6.50 -15.21
CA LEU A 2 11.91 -6.04 -16.31
C LEU A 2 11.12 -4.74 -16.01
N LEU A 3 10.90 -4.42 -14.72
CA LEU A 3 10.22 -3.20 -14.27
C LEU A 3 11.08 -1.92 -14.30
N GLU A 4 12.41 -2.02 -14.22
CA GLU A 4 13.30 -0.83 -14.26
C GLU A 4 13.43 -0.26 -15.68
N GLN A 5 13.43 -1.12 -16.69
CA GLN A 5 13.70 -0.71 -18.08
C GLN A 5 12.49 -0.09 -18.78
N VAL A 6 11.28 -0.22 -18.23
CA VAL A 6 10.04 0.23 -18.89
C VAL A 6 9.59 1.60 -18.38
N TRP A 7 9.99 2.01 -17.17
CA TRP A 7 9.38 3.17 -16.53
C TRP A 7 10.27 4.38 -16.25
N ASP A 8 11.60 4.31 -16.40
CA ASP A 8 12.55 5.44 -16.20
C ASP A 8 12.21 6.35 -14.99
N MET A 9 11.64 5.75 -13.94
CA MET A 9 11.25 6.43 -12.73
C MET A 9 12.21 5.95 -11.66
N SER A 10 13.20 6.79 -11.36
CA SER A 10 13.85 6.81 -10.06
C SER A 10 12.78 7.10 -9.02
N PHE A 11 11.99 6.09 -8.65
CA PHE A 11 10.89 6.24 -7.72
C PHE A 11 11.47 6.29 -6.32
N ASP A 12 11.80 7.52 -5.90
CA ASP A 12 12.12 7.81 -4.51
C ASP A 12 10.84 7.62 -3.69
N PRO A 13 10.72 6.53 -2.91
CA PRO A 13 9.48 6.22 -2.24
C PRO A 13 9.40 7.19 -1.07
N THR A 14 8.73 8.31 -1.27
CA THR A 14 8.18 9.07 -0.15
C THR A 14 7.12 8.17 0.47
N THR A 15 7.56 7.32 1.41
CA THR A 15 6.80 6.34 2.18
C THR A 15 5.48 6.92 2.72
N SER A 16 5.43 8.23 2.94
CA SER A 16 4.25 8.97 3.35
C SER A 16 3.08 8.92 2.36
N VAL A 17 3.34 8.90 1.04
CA VAL A 17 2.26 8.91 0.03
C VAL A 17 1.53 7.58 0.05
N VAL A 18 2.26 6.47 0.08
CA VAL A 18 1.68 5.12 0.14
C VAL A 18 0.89 4.95 1.44
N GLU A 19 1.46 5.34 2.59
CA GLU A 19 0.78 5.30 3.88
C GLU A 19 -0.53 6.10 3.89
N THR A 20 -0.51 7.30 3.31
CA THR A 20 -1.70 8.16 3.22
C THR A 20 -2.78 7.51 2.36
N HIS A 21 -2.42 6.93 1.22
CA HIS A 21 -3.38 6.25 0.35
C HIS A 21 -3.95 4.98 1.01
N ILE A 22 -3.11 4.18 1.67
CA ILE A 22 -3.56 3.01 2.44
C ILE A 22 -4.51 3.44 3.56
N SER A 23 -4.20 4.49 4.31
CA SER A 23 -5.08 5.02 5.36
C SER A 23 -6.46 5.44 4.82
N ARG A 24 -6.49 6.17 3.70
CA ARG A 24 -7.75 6.55 3.02
C ARG A 24 -8.51 5.33 2.50
N LEU A 25 -7.81 4.32 1.99
CA LEU A 25 -8.42 3.10 1.51
C LEU A 25 -9.08 2.32 2.65
N ARG A 26 -8.35 2.07 3.75
CA ARG A 26 -8.89 1.43 4.97
C ARG A 26 -10.12 2.17 5.52
N ALA A 27 -10.12 3.50 5.47
CA ALA A 27 -11.28 4.28 5.89
C ALA A 27 -12.55 4.01 5.07
N LYS A 28 -12.41 3.58 3.81
CA LYS A 28 -13.52 3.28 2.91
C LYS A 28 -13.92 1.80 2.88
N ILE A 29 -12.96 0.89 3.06
CA ILE A 29 -13.20 -0.55 2.86
C ILE A 29 -13.05 -1.41 4.12
N ASP A 30 -12.34 -0.94 5.15
CA ASP A 30 -12.19 -1.69 6.41
C ASP A 30 -13.18 -1.14 7.45
N LYS A 31 -13.14 0.17 7.73
CA LYS A 31 -13.95 0.80 8.79
C LYS A 31 -15.45 0.55 8.67
N PRO A 32 -16.09 0.63 7.49
CA PRO A 32 -17.53 0.44 7.39
C PRO A 32 -17.98 -1.02 7.55
N PHE A 33 -17.06 -1.97 7.34
CA PHE A 33 -17.37 -3.40 7.29
C PHE A 33 -16.81 -4.18 8.48
N GLY A 34 -15.93 -3.55 9.28
CA GLY A 34 -15.34 -4.16 10.48
C GLY A 34 -14.27 -5.22 10.20
N ASP A 35 -13.98 -5.50 8.92
CA ASP A 35 -12.96 -6.44 8.48
C ASP A 35 -11.70 -5.69 8.03
N GLU A 36 -10.55 -6.01 8.62
CA GLU A 36 -9.26 -5.46 8.21
C GLU A 36 -8.73 -6.22 6.98
N LEU A 37 -9.12 -5.76 5.78
CA LEU A 37 -8.73 -6.41 4.52
C LEU A 37 -7.27 -6.14 4.17
N ILE A 38 -6.73 -5.01 4.61
CA ILE A 38 -5.35 -4.60 4.35
C ILE A 38 -4.52 -4.76 5.62
N ARG A 39 -3.57 -5.69 5.63
CA ARG A 39 -2.62 -5.89 6.73
C ARG A 39 -1.25 -5.30 6.43
N THR A 40 -0.64 -4.69 7.43
CA THR A 40 0.73 -4.18 7.33
C THR A 40 1.73 -5.27 7.70
N ARG A 41 2.64 -5.63 6.78
CA ARG A 41 3.83 -6.43 7.07
C ARG A 41 5.05 -5.52 7.20
N ARG A 42 5.55 -5.36 8.43
CA ARG A 42 6.72 -4.52 8.69
C ARG A 42 7.91 -5.00 7.86
N GLY A 43 8.56 -4.07 7.16
CA GLY A 43 9.71 -4.35 6.29
C GLY A 43 9.35 -4.92 4.91
N GLU A 44 8.08 -5.30 4.68
CA GLU A 44 7.61 -5.90 3.41
C GLU A 44 6.52 -5.05 2.72
N GLY A 45 5.78 -4.22 3.47
CA GLY A 45 4.72 -3.37 2.94
C GLY A 45 3.32 -3.80 3.38
N TYR A 46 2.38 -3.91 2.45
CA TYR A 46 0.97 -4.20 2.71
C TYR A 46 0.50 -5.41 1.92
N VAL A 47 -0.40 -6.21 2.52
CA VAL A 47 -0.98 -7.39 1.89
C VAL A 47 -2.49 -7.40 2.07
N PHE A 48 -3.21 -7.89 1.06
CA PHE A 48 -4.61 -8.25 1.20
C PHE A 48 -4.73 -9.62 1.83
N GLY A 49 -5.60 -9.78 2.84
CA GLY A 49 -5.72 -11.06 3.51
C GLY A 49 -7.08 -11.31 4.16
N ARG A 50 -7.25 -12.56 4.58
CA ARG A 50 -8.13 -12.99 5.66
C ARG A 50 -7.27 -13.31 6.89
#